data_AF-A0A1M6H3V7-F1
#
_entry.id   AF-A0A1M6H3V7-F1
#
_cell.length_a   1.000
_cell.length_b   1.000
_cell.length_c   1.000
_cell.angle_alpha   90.00
_cell.angle_beta   90.00
_cell.angle_gamma   90.00
#
_symmetry.space_group_name_H-M   'P 1'
#
loop_
_entity.id
_entity.type
_entity.pdbx_description
1 polymer ?
#
loop_
_entity_poly.entity_id
_entity_poly.type
_entity_poly.pdbx_seq_one_letter_code
_entity_poly.pdbx_strand_id
1 'polypeptide(L)'
;MKSFLTLLLLLALTNTVLAQKQKIEVKDEAVLLDGAKYALIEQDGCRIMDTQCVYYLKSLDGKRQVAVKQLEFVDPAEMSASHPDGRVLYLQYVFLASGTKAETPFPTTLHLRAIDVARKVAKGQLFANGTLNEQAVSDFVTTNGMPFADRQKELAGPKVIVIEK
;
A
#
# COMPACT_ATOMS: atom_id res chain seq x y z
N MET A 1 22.38 -2.47 -52.86
CA MET A 1 21.21 -3.04 -52.15
C MET A 1 21.54 -3.95 -50.96
N LYS A 2 22.81 -4.12 -50.54
CA LYS A 2 23.16 -4.99 -49.40
C LYS A 2 23.25 -4.26 -48.04
N SER A 3 23.32 -2.92 -48.04
CA SER A 3 23.46 -2.10 -46.83
C SER A 3 22.13 -1.75 -46.14
N PHE A 4 21.00 -1.93 -46.81
CA PHE A 4 19.67 -1.61 -46.24
C PHE A 4 19.16 -2.75 -45.33
N LEU A 5 19.54 -3.99 -45.62
CA LEU A 5 19.11 -5.17 -44.85
C LEU A 5 19.80 -5.26 -43.49
N THR A 6 21.03 -4.74 -43.38
CA THR A 6 21.82 -4.73 -42.14
C THR A 6 21.30 -3.67 -41.15
N LEU A 7 20.75 -2.56 -41.66
CA LEU A 7 20.19 -1.50 -40.81
C LEU A 7 18.86 -1.93 -40.16
N LEU A 8 18.02 -2.70 -40.87
CA LEU A 8 16.76 -3.22 -40.32
C LEU A 8 16.98 -4.24 -39.20
N LEU A 9 18.08 -5.01 -39.25
CA LEU A 9 18.38 -6.04 -38.23
C LEU A 9 18.90 -5.42 -36.91
N LEU A 10 19.52 -4.23 -36.96
CA LEU A 10 19.99 -3.53 -35.76
C LEU A 10 18.86 -2.82 -34.98
N LEU A 11 17.78 -2.42 -35.64
CA LEU A 11 16.62 -1.81 -34.96
C LEU A 11 15.78 -2.82 -34.17
N ALA A 12 15.85 -4.10 -34.51
CA ALA A 12 15.09 -5.16 -33.83
C ALA A 12 15.62 -5.54 -32.44
N LEU A 13 16.81 -5.04 -32.04
CA LEU A 13 17.47 -5.38 -30.77
C LEU A 13 17.27 -4.35 -29.65
N THR A 14 16.54 -3.25 -29.90
CA THR A 14 16.55 -2.11 -28.97
C THR A 14 15.43 -2.05 -27.94
N ASN A 15 14.40 -2.91 -27.98
CA ASN A 15 13.22 -2.72 -27.11
C ASN A 15 12.59 -3.98 -26.54
N THR A 16 13.40 -4.92 -26.03
CA THR A 16 12.92 -5.93 -25.08
C THR A 16 13.48 -5.66 -23.69
N VAL A 17 13.18 -4.47 -23.14
CA VAL A 17 13.15 -4.33 -21.68
C VAL A 17 11.97 -5.19 -21.22
N LEU A 18 12.25 -6.47 -20.98
CA LEU A 18 11.35 -7.37 -20.28
C LEU A 18 10.95 -6.66 -19.00
N ALA A 19 9.65 -6.40 -18.84
CA ALA A 19 9.05 -5.96 -17.59
C ALA A 19 9.26 -7.08 -16.55
N GLN A 20 10.47 -7.16 -16.00
CA GLN A 20 10.77 -8.06 -14.91
C GLN A 20 10.00 -7.56 -13.71
N LYS A 21 9.06 -8.39 -13.23
CA LYS A 21 8.30 -8.13 -12.02
C LYS A 21 9.31 -7.98 -10.88
N GLN A 22 9.38 -6.78 -10.30
CA GLN A 22 10.27 -6.48 -9.17
C GLN A 22 10.10 -7.54 -8.08
N LYS A 23 11.21 -8.13 -7.64
CA LYS A 23 11.26 -9.14 -6.59
C LYS A 23 11.28 -8.43 -5.25
N ILE A 24 10.25 -8.65 -4.44
CA ILE A 24 10.10 -8.03 -3.12
C ILE A 24 10.19 -9.11 -2.06
N GLU A 25 11.08 -8.91 -1.10
CA GLU A 25 11.30 -9.81 0.04
C GLU A 25 11.33 -9.03 1.35
N VAL A 26 11.04 -9.71 2.46
CA VAL A 26 11.23 -9.20 3.81
C VAL A 26 12.10 -10.19 4.56
N LYS A 27 13.28 -9.74 5.02
CA LYS A 27 14.25 -10.56 5.74
C LYS A 27 14.93 -9.72 6.81
N ASP A 28 15.03 -10.25 8.04
CA ASP A 28 15.74 -9.60 9.15
C ASP A 28 15.35 -8.13 9.33
N GLU A 29 14.05 -7.84 9.36
CA GLU A 29 13.47 -6.48 9.45
C GLU A 29 13.81 -5.54 8.27
N ALA A 30 14.42 -6.03 7.20
CA ALA A 30 14.67 -5.28 5.98
C ALA A 30 13.67 -5.65 4.88
N VAL A 31 13.16 -4.64 4.18
CA VAL A 31 12.50 -4.80 2.90
C VAL A 31 13.58 -4.80 1.82
N LEU A 32 13.62 -5.86 1.02
CA LEU A 32 14.52 -5.98 -0.12
C LEU A 32 13.75 -5.81 -1.42
N LEU A 33 14.26 -4.97 -2.31
CA LEU A 33 13.80 -4.80 -3.68
C LEU A 33 14.91 -5.26 -4.61
N ASP A 34 14.66 -6.33 -5.36
CA ASP A 34 15.64 -6.97 -6.25
C ASP A 34 16.98 -7.29 -5.54
N GLY A 35 16.89 -7.66 -4.25
CA GLY A 35 18.03 -8.01 -3.40
C GLY A 35 18.72 -6.81 -2.72
N ALA A 36 18.40 -5.58 -3.09
CA ALA A 36 18.92 -4.38 -2.45
C ALA A 36 18.03 -3.92 -1.28
N LYS A 37 18.63 -3.38 -0.21
CA LYS A 37 17.86 -2.81 0.91
C LYS A 37 17.07 -1.59 0.43
N TYR A 38 15.76 -1.66 0.59
CA TYR A 38 14.82 -0.65 0.13
C TYR A 38 14.34 0.25 1.28
N ALA A 39 13.95 -0.38 2.39
CA ALA A 39 13.54 0.24 3.64
C ALA A 39 13.73 -0.76 4.79
N LEU A 40 13.61 -0.32 6.02
CA LEU A 40 13.43 -1.22 7.17
C LEU A 40 11.95 -1.28 7.53
N ILE A 41 11.51 -2.40 8.10
CA ILE A 41 10.15 -2.62 8.57
C ILE A 41 10.17 -3.15 9.99
N GLU A 42 9.40 -2.50 10.85
CA GLU A 42 9.24 -2.84 12.25
C GLU A 42 7.76 -3.12 12.52
N GLN A 43 7.51 -4.10 13.37
CA GLN A 43 6.17 -4.56 13.72
C GLN A 43 5.90 -4.25 15.19
N ASP A 44 4.79 -3.60 15.46
CA ASP A 44 4.35 -3.23 16.81
C ASP A 44 2.91 -3.69 17.05
N GLY A 45 2.64 -4.30 18.20
CA GLY A 45 1.29 -4.73 18.57
C GLY A 45 0.64 -5.79 17.66
N CYS A 46 1.41 -6.71 17.07
CA CYS A 46 0.86 -7.71 16.14
C CYS A 46 0.91 -9.16 16.65
N ARG A 47 0.91 -9.35 17.97
CA ARG A 47 0.76 -10.67 18.60
C ARG A 47 -0.71 -11.05 18.70
N ILE A 48 -0.98 -12.33 18.98
CA ILE A 48 -2.34 -12.92 19.03
C ILE A 48 -3.29 -12.16 19.97
N MET A 49 -2.77 -11.51 21.02
CA MET A 49 -3.55 -10.79 22.04
C MET A 49 -3.56 -9.28 21.85
N ASP A 50 -2.86 -8.76 20.85
CA ASP A 50 -2.74 -7.32 20.66
C ASP A 50 -3.95 -6.81 19.89
N THR A 51 -4.52 -5.70 20.36
CA THR A 51 -5.73 -5.09 19.79
C THR A 51 -5.44 -4.24 18.55
N GLN A 52 -4.17 -3.90 18.30
CA GLN A 52 -3.76 -3.01 17.21
C GLN A 52 -2.41 -3.40 16.64
N CYS A 53 -2.40 -3.89 15.40
CA CYS A 53 -1.20 -4.19 14.65
C CYS A 53 -0.77 -2.99 13.80
N VAL A 54 0.46 -2.50 14.03
CA VAL A 54 1.06 -1.38 13.30
C VAL A 54 2.39 -1.80 12.70
N TYR A 55 2.56 -1.51 11.41
CA TYR A 55 3.85 -1.63 10.74
C TYR A 55 4.47 -0.26 10.56
N TYR A 56 5.69 -0.08 11.07
CA TYR A 56 6.48 1.12 10.82
C TYR A 56 7.50 0.85 9.73
N LEU A 57 7.48 1.66 8.67
CA LEU A 57 8.55 1.68 7.67
C LEU A 57 9.54 2.76 8.07
N LYS A 58 10.82 2.38 8.08
CA LYS A 58 11.93 3.24 8.47
C LYS A 58 12.87 3.43 7.29
N SER A 59 13.50 4.59 7.24
CA SER A 59 14.69 4.78 6.40
C SER A 59 15.82 3.85 6.84
N LEU A 60 16.84 3.69 6.00
CA LEU A 60 17.96 2.78 6.29
C LEU A 60 18.84 3.25 7.47
N ASP A 61 18.71 4.50 7.89
CA ASP A 61 19.29 5.05 9.13
C ASP A 61 18.46 4.72 10.40
N GLY A 62 17.32 4.04 10.26
CA GLY A 62 16.45 3.64 11.35
C GLY A 62 15.35 4.64 11.75
N LYS A 63 15.22 5.79 11.07
CA LYS A 63 14.15 6.75 11.38
C LYS A 63 12.80 6.26 10.85
N ARG A 64 11.77 6.19 11.70
CA ARG A 64 10.38 5.91 11.28
C ARG A 64 9.88 7.04 10.35
N GLN A 65 9.33 6.65 9.20
CA GLN A 65 8.83 7.59 8.19
C GLN A 65 7.36 7.34 7.82
N VAL A 66 6.90 6.08 7.87
CA VAL A 66 5.50 5.72 7.58
C VAL A 66 4.99 4.78 8.66
N ALA A 67 3.76 5.00 9.14
CA ALA A 67 3.02 4.02 9.93
C ALA A 67 1.87 3.45 9.09
N VAL A 68 1.74 2.13 9.08
CA VAL A 68 0.67 1.41 8.36
C VAL A 68 -0.17 0.68 9.39
N LYS A 69 -1.44 1.07 9.48
CA LYS A 69 -2.41 0.56 10.47
C LYS A 69 -3.45 -0.28 9.76
N GLN A 70 -3.76 -1.44 10.33
CA GLN A 70 -4.97 -2.16 9.99
C GLN A 70 -6.14 -1.53 10.74
N LEU A 71 -7.17 -1.11 10.02
CA LEU A 71 -8.40 -0.54 10.59
C LEU A 71 -9.61 -1.30 10.05
N GLU A 72 -10.71 -1.23 10.79
CA GLU A 72 -11.99 -1.80 10.37
C GLU A 72 -13.16 -0.90 10.75
N PHE A 73 -14.25 -1.04 10.01
CA PHE A 73 -15.57 -0.52 10.36
C PHE A 73 -16.64 -1.49 9.85
N VAL A 74 -17.89 -1.28 10.24
CA VAL A 74 -19.03 -2.07 9.76
C VAL A 74 -19.77 -1.27 8.69
N ASP A 75 -19.92 -1.84 7.50
CA ASP A 75 -20.78 -1.31 6.44
C ASP A 75 -21.96 -2.28 6.20
N PRO A 76 -23.20 -1.86 6.51
CA PRO A 76 -24.38 -2.68 6.24
C PRO A 76 -24.53 -3.07 4.76
N ALA A 77 -23.98 -2.30 3.82
CA ALA A 77 -24.02 -2.61 2.39
C ALA A 77 -23.16 -3.81 2.00
N GLU A 78 -22.16 -4.15 2.82
CA GLU A 78 -21.25 -5.30 2.62
C GLU A 78 -21.78 -6.57 3.30
N MET A 79 -22.89 -6.48 4.04
CA MET A 79 -23.50 -7.63 4.69
C MET A 79 -24.09 -8.61 3.66
N SER A 80 -23.74 -9.88 3.79
CA SER A 80 -24.27 -10.96 2.97
C SER A 80 -24.42 -12.25 3.78
N ALA A 81 -25.09 -13.26 3.23
CA ALA A 81 -25.23 -14.56 3.90
C ALA A 81 -23.89 -15.20 4.30
N SER A 82 -22.84 -14.95 3.51
CA SER A 82 -21.47 -15.42 3.76
C SER A 82 -20.60 -14.43 4.55
N HIS A 83 -21.05 -13.18 4.73
CA HIS A 83 -20.35 -12.11 5.44
C HIS A 83 -21.33 -11.30 6.30
N PRO A 84 -21.92 -11.91 7.35
CA PRO A 84 -23.04 -11.32 8.08
C PRO A 84 -22.62 -10.16 9.00
N ASP A 85 -21.34 -10.05 9.35
CA ASP A 85 -20.83 -8.99 10.22
C ASP A 85 -20.63 -7.65 9.48
N GLY A 86 -20.65 -7.65 8.14
CA GLY A 86 -20.48 -6.46 7.31
C GLY A 86 -19.14 -5.76 7.56
N ARG A 87 -18.14 -6.46 8.11
CA ARG A 87 -16.86 -5.86 8.47
C ARG A 87 -16.05 -5.53 7.23
N VAL A 88 -15.62 -4.28 7.14
CA VAL A 88 -14.73 -3.78 6.08
C VAL A 88 -13.37 -3.50 6.70
N LEU A 89 -12.37 -4.27 6.26
CA LEU A 89 -10.97 -4.07 6.63
C LEU A 89 -10.27 -3.19 5.60
N TYR A 90 -9.40 -2.30 6.07
CA TYR A 90 -8.56 -1.47 5.21
C TYR A 90 -7.22 -1.16 5.89
N LEU A 91 -6.27 -0.68 5.08
CA LEU A 91 -4.98 -0.19 5.57
C LEU A 91 -4.95 1.32 5.50
N GLN A 92 -4.57 1.98 6.58
CA GLN A 92 -4.27 3.41 6.62
C GLN A 92 -2.76 3.61 6.70
N TYR A 93 -2.23 4.36 5.73
CA TYR A 93 -0.85 4.83 5.67
C TYR A 93 -0.81 6.23 6.24
N VAL A 94 0.08 6.46 7.22
CA VAL A 94 0.32 7.77 7.83
C VAL A 94 1.78 8.15 7.58
N PHE A 95 2.00 9.18 6.77
CA PHE A 95 3.32 9.72 6.47
C PHE A 95 3.73 10.67 7.60
N LEU A 96 4.69 10.26 8.42
CA LEU A 96 4.89 10.85 9.75
C LEU A 96 5.40 12.29 9.72
N ALA A 97 6.20 12.65 8.72
CA ALA A 97 6.76 14.00 8.59
C ALA A 97 5.69 15.04 8.21
N SER A 98 4.79 14.69 7.31
CA SER A 98 3.74 15.57 6.79
C SER A 98 2.41 15.46 7.54
N GLY A 99 2.17 14.34 8.22
CA GLY A 99 0.88 13.99 8.80
C GLY A 99 -0.17 13.57 7.76
N THR A 100 0.18 13.52 6.47
CA THR A 100 -0.75 13.12 5.40
C THR A 100 -1.09 11.64 5.52
N LYS A 101 -2.29 11.29 5.04
CA LYS A 101 -2.82 9.94 5.14
C LYS A 101 -3.34 9.45 3.80
N ALA A 102 -3.25 8.15 3.59
CA ALA A 102 -3.81 7.48 2.43
C ALA A 102 -4.37 6.12 2.87
N GLU A 103 -5.38 5.61 2.17
CA GLU A 103 -6.03 4.35 2.53
C GLU A 103 -6.13 3.40 1.35
N THR A 104 -5.92 2.11 1.61
CA THR A 104 -6.05 1.08 0.57
C THR A 104 -6.87 -0.10 1.07
N PRO A 105 -7.55 -0.85 0.18
CA PRO A 105 -8.19 -2.10 0.56
C PRO A 105 -7.24 -3.05 1.27
N PHE A 106 -7.76 -3.79 2.24
CA PHE A 106 -7.01 -4.87 2.90
C PHE A 106 -6.61 -5.94 1.86
N PRO A 107 -5.40 -6.51 1.95
CA PRO A 107 -5.03 -7.63 1.10
C PRO A 107 -5.98 -8.80 1.28
N THR A 108 -6.14 -9.65 0.26
CA THR A 108 -7.08 -10.80 0.28
C THR A 108 -6.61 -11.96 1.17
N THR A 109 -5.79 -11.68 2.19
CA THR A 109 -5.25 -12.64 3.15
C THR A 109 -5.97 -12.52 4.49
N LEU A 110 -6.01 -13.59 5.28
CA LEU A 110 -6.67 -13.57 6.60
C LEU A 110 -5.98 -12.66 7.61
N HIS A 111 -4.66 -12.47 7.47
CA HIS A 111 -3.85 -11.64 8.35
C HIS A 111 -2.95 -10.72 7.52
N LEU A 112 -2.72 -9.52 8.04
CA LEU A 112 -1.73 -8.61 7.46
C LEU A 112 -0.34 -9.12 7.80
N ARG A 113 0.52 -9.25 6.78
CA ARG A 113 1.92 -9.62 6.95
C ARG A 113 2.82 -8.48 6.50
N ALA A 114 4.02 -8.42 7.05
CA ALA A 114 5.06 -7.46 6.65
C ALA A 114 5.29 -7.43 5.13
N ILE A 115 5.26 -8.60 4.46
CA ILE A 115 5.42 -8.70 3.00
C ILE A 115 4.30 -8.02 2.22
N ASP A 116 3.07 -8.00 2.74
CA ASP A 116 1.93 -7.39 2.05
C ASP A 116 2.02 -5.86 2.14
N VAL A 117 2.48 -5.34 3.29
CA VAL A 117 2.84 -3.92 3.46
C VAL A 117 4.00 -3.54 2.54
N ALA A 118 5.09 -4.31 2.57
CA ALA A 118 6.28 -4.08 1.75
C ALA A 118 5.94 -4.04 0.24
N ARG A 119 5.05 -4.93 -0.23
CA ARG A 119 4.60 -4.92 -1.62
C ARG A 119 3.86 -3.66 -2.02
N LYS A 120 2.98 -3.14 -1.17
CA LYS A 120 2.27 -1.89 -1.44
C LYS A 120 3.21 -0.69 -1.46
N VAL A 121 4.10 -0.60 -0.48
CA VAL A 121 5.08 0.48 -0.36
C VAL A 121 6.05 0.47 -1.56
N ALA A 122 6.57 -0.69 -1.96
CA ALA A 122 7.45 -0.83 -3.11
C ALA A 122 6.73 -0.57 -4.44
N LYS A 123 5.50 -1.06 -4.62
CA LYS A 123 4.68 -0.77 -5.80
C LYS A 123 4.40 0.73 -5.95
N GLY A 124 4.17 1.41 -4.84
CA GLY A 124 4.02 2.87 -4.80
C GLY A 124 5.33 3.63 -4.90
N GLN A 125 6.48 2.95 -4.95
CA GLN A 125 7.82 3.56 -4.97
C GLN A 125 8.03 4.58 -3.85
N LEU A 126 7.43 4.33 -2.68
CA LEU A 126 7.36 5.30 -1.58
C LEU A 126 8.72 5.56 -0.93
N PHE A 127 9.70 4.68 -1.13
CA PHE A 127 11.09 4.89 -0.78
C PHE A 127 11.96 4.92 -2.04
N ALA A 128 13.00 5.74 -1.99
CA ALA A 128 14.08 5.80 -2.97
C ALA A 128 15.39 6.07 -2.21
N ASN A 129 16.46 5.37 -2.58
CA ASN A 129 17.77 5.52 -1.93
C ASN A 129 17.74 5.38 -0.40
N GLY A 130 16.85 4.51 0.11
CA GLY A 130 16.76 4.20 1.53
C GLY A 130 16.05 5.25 2.39
N THR A 131 15.36 6.22 1.78
CA THR A 131 14.52 7.21 2.47
C THR A 131 13.21 7.43 1.70
N LEU A 132 12.26 8.11 2.32
CA LEU A 132 10.96 8.43 1.72
C LEU A 132 11.13 9.24 0.43
N ASN A 133 10.42 8.86 -0.61
CA ASN A 133 10.31 9.59 -1.86
C ASN A 133 9.07 10.49 -1.80
N GLU A 134 9.26 11.77 -1.48
CA GLU A 134 8.18 12.72 -1.26
C GLU A 134 7.23 12.88 -2.46
N GLN A 135 7.76 12.81 -3.69
CA GLN A 135 6.92 12.88 -4.89
C GLN A 135 6.01 11.64 -4.99
N ALA A 136 6.59 10.45 -4.80
CA ALA A 136 5.81 9.21 -4.82
C ALA A 136 4.77 9.16 -3.69
N VAL A 137 5.09 9.75 -2.52
CA VAL A 137 4.12 9.92 -1.44
C VAL A 137 2.97 10.83 -1.85
N SER A 138 3.26 11.99 -2.44
CA SER A 138 2.25 12.91 -2.95
C SER A 138 1.33 12.22 -3.96
N ASP A 139 1.91 11.48 -4.91
CA ASP A 139 1.16 10.75 -5.93
C ASP A 139 0.32 9.64 -5.31
N PHE A 140 0.87 8.91 -4.32
CA PHE A 140 0.16 7.86 -3.61
C PHE A 140 -1.03 8.40 -2.80
N VAL A 141 -0.86 9.51 -2.10
CA VAL A 141 -1.94 10.20 -1.38
C VAL A 141 -3.01 10.69 -2.34
N THR A 142 -2.61 11.33 -3.43
CA THR A 142 -3.54 11.83 -4.45
C THR A 142 -4.34 10.70 -5.09
N THR A 143 -3.69 9.57 -5.37
CA THR A 143 -4.32 8.42 -6.02
C THR A 143 -5.29 7.68 -5.09
N ASN A 144 -4.93 7.50 -3.82
CA ASN A 144 -5.67 6.63 -2.92
C ASN A 144 -6.65 7.39 -2.01
N GLY A 145 -6.33 8.63 -1.60
CA GLY A 145 -7.18 9.43 -0.72
C GLY A 145 -7.51 8.73 0.61
N MET A 146 -8.67 9.04 1.18
CA MET A 146 -9.20 8.43 2.42
C MET A 146 -10.64 7.89 2.25
N PRO A 147 -10.90 7.04 1.23
CA PRO A 147 -12.25 6.62 0.88
C PRO A 147 -12.97 5.86 2.00
N PHE A 148 -12.24 5.13 2.85
CA PHE A 148 -12.86 4.34 3.92
C PHE A 148 -13.24 5.22 5.09
N ALA A 149 -12.37 6.16 5.48
CA ALA A 149 -12.72 7.16 6.49
C ALA A 149 -13.90 8.03 6.05
N ASP A 150 -13.96 8.41 4.77
CA ASP A 150 -15.08 9.20 4.24
C ASP A 150 -16.38 8.38 4.23
N ARG A 151 -16.33 7.11 3.78
CA ARG A 151 -17.45 6.18 3.88
C ARG A 151 -17.94 6.00 5.32
N GLN A 152 -17.02 5.87 6.28
CA GLN A 152 -17.36 5.74 7.69
C GLN A 152 -18.10 6.97 8.23
N LYS A 153 -17.70 8.18 7.81
CA LYS A 153 -18.40 9.42 8.19
C LYS A 153 -19.80 9.48 7.59
N GLU A 154 -19.98 9.06 6.33
CA GLU A 154 -21.29 9.00 5.68
C GLU A 154 -22.27 8.10 6.45
N LEU A 155 -21.79 6.94 6.90
CA LEU A 155 -22.58 6.00 7.69
C LEU A 155 -22.95 6.54 9.09
N ALA A 156 -22.08 7.37 9.67
CA ALA A 156 -22.31 8.03 10.97
C ALA A 156 -23.16 9.32 10.87
N GLY A 157 -23.38 9.83 9.65
CA GLY A 157 -24.14 11.05 9.41
C GLY A 157 -25.65 10.92 9.65
N PRO A 158 -26.37 12.06 9.80
CA PRO A 158 -27.82 12.05 9.99
C PRO A 158 -28.52 11.43 8.77
N LYS A 159 -29.35 10.41 9.01
CA LYS A 159 -30.19 9.81 7.97
C LYS A 159 -31.32 10.77 7.60
N VAL A 160 -31.26 11.35 6.40
CA VAL A 160 -32.39 12.13 5.85
C VAL A 160 -33.47 11.14 5.43
N ILE A 161 -34.55 11.06 6.22
CA ILE A 161 -35.76 10.30 5.85
C ILE A 161 -36.62 11.23 5.00
N VAL A 162 -36.66 11.01 3.68
CA VAL A 162 -37.63 11.65 2.81
C VAL A 162 -38.95 10.90 2.96
N ILE A 163 -39.96 11.55 3.54
CA ILE A 163 -41.33 11.05 3.56
C ILE A 163 -42.02 11.65 2.31
N GLU A 164 -42.23 10.84 1.28
CA GLU A 164 -43.11 11.20 0.17
C GLU A 164 -44.56 11.20 0.67
N LYS A 165 -45.31 12.26 0.35
CA LYS A 165 -46.72 12.45 0.71
C LYS A 165 -47.64 11.93 -0.38
#